data_AF-A0ABD5N677-F1
#
_entry.id   AF-A0ABD5N677-F1
#
_cell.length_a   1.000
_cell.length_b   1.000
_cell.length_c   1.000
_cell.angle_alpha   90.00
_cell.angle_beta   90.00
_cell.angle_gamma   90.00
#
_symmetry.space_group_name_H-M   'P 1'
#
loop_
_entity.id
_entity.type
_entity.pdbx_description
1 polymer ?
#
loop_
_entity_poly.entity_id
_entity_poly.type
_entity_poly.pdbx_seq_one_letter_code
_entity_poly.pdbx_strand_id
1 'polypeptide(L)' 'TARDIFAVSLETADPAKFPEEIKKVLGIDPDPPQCLAGLEDKEEFFSSMDNDYQSFKELILSQDGA' A
#
# COMPACT_ATOMS: atom_id res chain seq x y z
N THR A 1 -10.54 28.22 30.00
CA THR A 1 -9.93 27.00 30.55
C THR A 1 -10.09 25.91 29.52
N ALA A 2 -8.99 25.37 28.99
CA ALA A 2 -9.06 24.24 28.05
C ALA A 2 -9.65 23.03 28.78
N ARG A 3 -10.59 22.32 28.14
CA ARG A 3 -11.18 21.09 28.67
C ARG A 3 -10.23 19.94 28.34
N ASP A 4 -9.93 19.09 29.33
CA ASP A 4 -9.28 17.80 29.08
C ASP A 4 -10.27 16.89 28.34
N ILE A 5 -10.03 16.71 27.04
CA ILE A 5 -10.80 15.80 26.19
C ILE A 5 -9.87 14.65 25.82
N PHE A 6 -10.24 13.43 26.21
CA PHE A 6 -9.54 12.24 25.77
C PHE A 6 -9.82 11.97 24.29
N ALA A 7 -8.78 11.84 23.49
CA ALA A 7 -8.87 11.54 22.06
C ALA A 7 -8.05 10.29 21.72
N VAL A 8 -8.61 9.46 20.84
CA VAL A 8 -7.91 8.35 20.21
C VAL A 8 -7.76 8.68 18.74
N SER A 9 -6.53 8.65 18.24
CA SER A 9 -6.22 8.77 16.81
C SER A 9 -5.70 7.42 16.33
N LEU A 10 -6.28 6.92 15.25
CA LEU A 10 -5.86 5.67 14.64
C LEU A 10 -4.89 5.98 13.51
N GLU A 11 -3.69 5.43 13.62
CA GLU A 11 -2.73 5.41 12.52
C GLU A 11 -3.18 4.34 11.51
N THR A 12 -3.65 4.78 10.35
CA THR A 12 -4.24 3.89 9.33
C THR A 12 -3.20 3.29 8.40
N ALA A 13 -1.97 3.82 8.40
CA ALA A 13 -0.87 3.36 7.57
C ALA A 13 0.48 3.80 8.17
N ASP A 14 1.49 2.97 7.94
CA ASP A 14 2.89 3.26 8.28
C ASP A 14 3.45 4.40 7.39
N PRO A 15 4.31 5.31 7.91
CA PRO A 15 4.91 6.40 7.15
C PRO A 15 5.64 5.97 5.87
N ALA A 16 6.26 4.78 5.86
CA ALA A 16 6.96 4.24 4.69
C ALA A 16 6.03 3.94 3.50
N LYS A 17 4.71 3.94 3.71
CA LYS A 17 3.72 3.86 2.61
C LYS A 17 3.58 5.17 1.83
N PHE A 18 4.00 6.30 2.38
CA PHE A 18 3.89 7.63 1.78
C PHE A 18 5.19 8.46 1.91
N PRO A 19 6.34 7.92 1.47
CA PRO A 19 7.66 8.50 1.77
C PRO A 19 7.83 9.91 1.19
N GLU A 20 7.22 10.20 0.03
CA GLU A 20 7.30 11.52 -0.61
C GLU A 20 6.70 12.65 0.24
N GLU A 21 5.53 12.42 0.84
CA GLU A 21 4.91 13.45 1.70
C GLU A 21 5.67 13.58 3.03
N ILE A 22 6.18 12.48 3.59
CA ILE A 22 7.03 12.51 4.78
C ILE A 22 8.31 13.32 4.52
N LYS A 23 8.98 13.09 3.39
CA LYS A 23 10.19 13.81 2.98
C LYS A 23 9.94 15.29 2.72
N LYS A 24 8.82 15.63 2.10
CA LYS A 24 8.42 17.02 1.83
C LYS A 24 8.09 17.81 3.10
N VAL A 25 7.40 17.19 4.06
CA VAL A 25 6.93 17.88 5.27
C VAL A 25 7.98 17.88 6.38
N LEU A 26 8.73 16.78 6.53
CA LEU A 26 9.65 16.56 7.65
C LEU A 26 11.12 16.49 7.22
N GLY A 27 11.43 16.36 5.93
CA GLY A 27 12.81 16.21 5.44
C GLY A 27 13.42 14.83 5.72
N ILE A 28 12.60 13.85 6.08
CA ILE A 28 13.03 12.49 6.47
C ILE A 28 12.59 11.50 5.40
N ASP A 29 13.46 10.54 5.08
CA ASP A 29 13.12 9.36 4.27
C ASP A 29 12.82 8.19 5.23
N PRO A 30 11.56 7.75 5.38
CA PRO A 30 11.20 6.72 6.35
C PRO A 30 11.65 5.32 5.89
N ASP A 31 12.34 4.59 6.76
CA ASP A 31 12.67 3.18 6.51
C ASP A 31 11.42 2.30 6.61
N PRO A 32 11.27 1.27 5.75
CA PRO A 32 10.19 0.32 5.88
C PRO A 32 10.35 -0.55 7.14
N PRO A 33 9.25 -1.11 7.68
CA PRO A 33 9.32 -2.07 8.78
C PRO A 33 10.26 -3.24 8.45
N GLN A 34 11.03 -3.70 9.44
CA GLN A 34 12.03 -4.76 9.26
C GLN A 34 11.44 -6.05 8.65
N CYS A 35 10.18 -6.37 8.95
CA CYS A 35 9.49 -7.54 8.38
C CYS A 35 9.25 -7.45 6.86
N LEU A 36 9.37 -6.26 6.28
CA LEU A 36 9.25 -6.00 4.84
C LEU A 36 10.61 -5.72 4.17
N ALA A 37 11.73 -5.85 4.89
CA ALA A 37 13.05 -5.59 4.33
C ALA A 37 13.34 -6.48 3.10
N GLY A 38 13.77 -5.84 2.00
CA GLY A 38 14.07 -6.51 0.73
C GLY A 38 12.84 -7.00 -0.05
N LEU A 39 11.64 -6.51 0.28
CA LEU A 39 10.43 -6.82 -0.47
C LEU A 39 10.50 -6.24 -1.89
N GLU A 40 11.06 -5.05 -2.02
CA GLU A 40 11.22 -4.31 -3.27
C GLU A 40 12.19 -4.98 -4.25
N ASP A 41 13.08 -5.84 -3.75
CA ASP A 41 14.06 -6.58 -4.56
C ASP A 41 13.51 -7.90 -5.14
N LYS A 42 12.28 -8.29 -4.76
CA LYS A 42 11.67 -9.53 -5.23
C LYS A 42 11.10 -9.37 -6.63
N GLU A 43 11.15 -10.44 -7.42
CA GLU A 43 10.49 -10.50 -8.72
C GLU A 43 8.97 -10.37 -8.56
N GLU A 44 8.38 -9.43 -9.28
CA GLU A 44 6.94 -9.25 -9.32
C GLU A 44 6.30 -10.19 -10.34
N PHE A 45 5.20 -10.85 -9.94
CA PHE A 45 4.43 -11.73 -10.82
C PHE A 45 3.02 -11.18 -11.00
N PHE A 46 2.82 -10.44 -12.08
CA PHE A 46 1.52 -9.89 -12.46
C PHE A 46 1.31 -9.97 -13.98
N SER A 47 0.06 -9.89 -14.42
CA SER A 47 -0.31 -9.78 -15.82
C SER A 47 -0.81 -8.37 -16.13
N SER A 48 -0.47 -7.86 -17.31
CA SER A 48 -1.01 -6.58 -17.81
C SER A 48 -2.29 -6.84 -18.62
N MET A 49 -3.25 -5.92 -18.50
CA MET A 49 -4.58 -6.05 -19.10
C MET A 49 -5.17 -4.67 -19.35
N ASP A 50 -5.97 -4.54 -20.41
CA ASP A 50 -6.75 -3.33 -20.68
C ASP A 50 -7.86 -3.13 -19.64
N ASN A 51 -8.33 -1.89 -19.49
CA ASN A 51 -9.47 -1.58 -18.62
C ASN A 51 -10.81 -2.02 -19.25
N ASP A 52 -10.94 -3.32 -19.53
CA ASP A 52 -12.09 -3.96 -20.12
C ASP A 52 -12.66 -5.04 -19.19
N TYR A 53 -13.94 -4.92 -18.90
CA TYR A 53 -14.61 -5.79 -17.95
C TYR A 53 -14.74 -7.23 -18.47
N GLN A 54 -15.01 -7.42 -19.77
CA GLN A 54 -15.20 -8.77 -20.32
C GLN A 54 -13.90 -9.54 -20.27
N SER A 55 -12.80 -8.92 -20.69
CA SER A 55 -11.46 -9.47 -20.64
C SER A 55 -11.06 -9.86 -19.21
N PHE A 56 -11.34 -9.00 -18.22
CA PHE A 56 -11.08 -9.32 -16.80
C PHE A 56 -11.90 -10.50 -16.29
N LYS A 57 -13.20 -10.53 -16.63
CA LYS A 57 -14.09 -11.61 -16.23
C LYS A 57 -13.67 -12.95 -16.84
N GLU A 58 -13.33 -12.97 -18.13
CA GLU A 58 -12.85 -14.15 -18.83
C GLU A 58 -11.53 -14.67 -18.24
N LEU A 59 -10.60 -13.76 -17.89
CA LEU A 59 -9.36 -14.11 -17.22
C LEU A 59 -9.63 -14.86 -15.90
N ILE A 60 -10.50 -14.34 -15.04
CA ILE A 60 -10.84 -14.99 -13.77
C ILE A 60 -11.47 -16.37 -14.01
N LEU A 61 -12.46 -16.44 -14.91
CA LEU A 61 -13.16 -17.71 -15.20
C LEU A 61 -12.23 -18.76 -15.82
N SER A 62 -11.20 -18.35 -16.56
CA SER A 62 -10.20 -19.26 -17.13
C SER A 62 -9.19 -19.80 -16.10
N GLN A 63 -9.06 -19.13 -14.95
CA GLN A 63 -8.14 -19.51 -13.87
C GLN A 63 -8.81 -20.39 -12.81
N ASP A 64 -10.15 -20.43 -12.75
CA ASP A 64 -10.88 -21.41 -11.96
C ASP A 64 -10.72 -22.79 -12.61
N GLY A 65 -9.95 -23.67 -11.97
CA GLY A 65 -9.71 -25.05 -12.42
C GLY A 65 -10.94 -25.96 -12.28
N ALA A 66 -12.00 -25.67 -13.03
CA ALA A 66 -13.14 -26.56 -13.26
C ALA A 66 -12.98 -27.39 -14.54
#